data_AF-A0AAI9J286-F1
#
_entry.id   AF-A0AAI9J286-F1
#
_cell.length_a   1.000
_cell.length_b   1.000
_cell.length_c   1.000
_cell.angle_alpha   90.00
_cell.angle_beta   90.00
_cell.angle_gamma   90.00
#
_symmetry.space_group_name_H-M   'P 1'
#
loop_
_entity.id
_entity.type
_entity.pdbx_description
1 polymer ?
#
loop_
_entity_poly.entity_id
_entity_poly.type
_entity_poly.pdbx_seq_one_letter_code
_entity_poly.pdbx_strand_id
1 'polypeptide(L)'
;MMKLAAPNPQALAPLPIDVVSIQSQVVYGQVGNSVAVPVFNGFGLRVAAVPTVVLSNTPHYPSMHGGAVPLDWFEGYLADLGARGALAGVRVVQLGYLGGPAQAEALGRWIAGLVAERPDLRVHIDPVIGDHDSGVYVAPGMVAAYRDHLLSLAQGLTPNGFELECLTGLPTGTMEQTIAAARTLLGGRARWVIVTSAAPATWPPGRVRVAVVTHDDAQVLEHAHVDTAPKGTGDMFGAALTGHRLAGQPVAEAARRAALQVIEALERTREAGCGELLLAGPLR
;
A
#
# COMPACT_ATOMS: atom_id res chain seq x y z
N MET A 1 -39.00 -20.24 13.00
CA MET A 1 -38.97 -18.84 13.48
C MET A 1 -37.70 -18.62 14.28
N MET A 2 -36.67 -18.05 13.65
CA MET A 2 -35.41 -17.71 14.31
C MET A 2 -35.66 -16.41 15.09
N LYS A 3 -35.63 -16.47 16.42
CA LYS A 3 -35.77 -15.28 17.27
C LYS A 3 -34.58 -14.36 17.00
N LEU A 4 -34.81 -13.18 16.40
CA LEU A 4 -33.84 -12.10 16.48
C LEU A 4 -33.62 -11.79 17.96
N ALA A 5 -32.40 -11.99 18.44
CA ALA A 5 -32.02 -11.57 19.78
C ALA A 5 -32.24 -10.05 19.91
N ALA A 6 -32.89 -9.63 20.99
CA ALA A 6 -33.09 -8.21 21.27
C ALA A 6 -31.72 -7.50 21.39
N PRO A 7 -31.56 -6.30 20.83
CA PRO A 7 -30.30 -5.57 20.92
C PRO A 7 -29.92 -5.31 22.39
N ASN A 8 -28.68 -5.65 22.76
CA ASN A 8 -28.16 -5.47 24.11
C ASN A 8 -28.07 -3.96 24.44
N PRO A 9 -28.83 -3.44 25.42
CA PRO A 9 -28.86 -2.02 25.76
C PRO A 9 -27.55 -1.48 26.36
N GLN A 10 -26.54 -2.33 26.58
CA GLN A 10 -25.20 -1.95 27.05
C GLN A 10 -24.11 -2.01 25.95
N ALA A 11 -24.46 -2.31 24.70
CA ALA A 11 -23.47 -2.36 23.63
C ALA A 11 -22.90 -0.96 23.34
N LEU A 12 -21.62 -0.76 23.65
CA LEU A 12 -20.90 0.47 23.29
C LEU A 12 -20.81 0.59 21.77
N ALA A 13 -20.94 1.81 21.25
CA ALA A 13 -20.73 2.07 19.83
C ALA A 13 -19.28 1.75 19.43
N PRO A 14 -19.05 1.19 18.23
CA PRO A 14 -17.71 0.90 17.76
C PRO A 14 -16.88 2.17 17.58
N LEU A 15 -15.56 2.05 17.81
CA LEU A 15 -14.63 3.11 17.43
C LEU A 15 -14.72 3.31 15.90
N PRO A 16 -14.97 4.53 15.43
CA PRO A 16 -15.09 4.78 14.00
C PRO A 16 -13.71 4.78 13.34
N ILE A 17 -13.57 4.02 12.25
CA ILE A 17 -12.31 3.85 11.49
C ILE A 17 -12.59 4.16 10.02
N ASP A 18 -11.65 4.86 9.36
CA ASP A 18 -11.73 5.23 7.95
C ASP A 18 -10.86 4.32 7.07
N VAL A 19 -9.74 3.84 7.60
CA VAL A 19 -8.74 3.04 6.88
C VAL A 19 -8.36 1.80 7.69
N VAL A 20 -8.32 0.64 7.04
CA VAL A 20 -7.60 -0.54 7.55
C VAL A 20 -6.29 -0.65 6.78
N SER A 21 -5.16 -0.43 7.45
CA SER A 21 -3.82 -0.48 6.86
C SER A 21 -3.12 -1.79 7.25
N ILE A 22 -2.82 -2.64 6.26
CA ILE A 22 -2.35 -4.02 6.44
C ILE A 22 -0.96 -4.12 5.82
N GLN A 23 0.08 -3.94 6.64
CA GLN A 23 1.46 -3.73 6.21
C GLN A 23 2.43 -4.18 7.30
N SER A 24 3.74 -4.11 7.03
CA SER A 24 4.78 -4.31 8.04
C SER A 24 4.72 -3.24 9.14
N GLN A 25 5.32 -3.53 10.29
CA GLN A 25 5.52 -2.57 11.36
C GLN A 25 6.94 -2.68 11.92
N VAL A 26 7.58 -1.54 12.17
CA VAL A 26 8.91 -1.47 12.78
C VAL A 26 8.90 -0.70 14.09
N VAL A 27 9.74 -1.12 15.05
CA VAL A 27 9.97 -0.37 16.29
C VAL A 27 10.78 0.89 16.03
N TYR A 28 11.85 0.78 15.23
CA TYR A 28 12.69 1.89 14.79
C TYR A 28 12.69 1.97 13.27
N GLY A 29 12.35 3.15 12.75
CA GLY A 29 12.32 3.46 11.32
C GLY A 29 10.93 3.80 10.78
N GLN A 30 10.88 4.16 9.51
CA GLN A 30 9.71 4.76 8.86
C GLN A 30 9.30 3.98 7.61
N VAL A 31 8.90 2.73 7.81
CA VAL A 31 8.38 1.82 6.78
C VAL A 31 7.05 1.19 7.19
N GLY A 32 6.29 0.70 6.22
CA GLY A 32 4.97 0.10 6.42
C GLY A 32 4.04 0.99 7.24
N ASN A 33 3.35 0.40 8.22
CA ASN A 33 2.45 1.12 9.11
C ASN A 33 3.14 2.19 9.95
N SER A 34 4.45 2.09 10.20
CA SER A 34 5.19 3.10 10.99
C SER A 34 5.27 4.46 10.28
N VAL A 35 5.17 4.48 8.94
CA VAL A 35 5.06 5.71 8.14
C VAL A 35 3.65 5.96 7.62
N ALA A 36 2.91 4.91 7.23
CA ALA A 36 1.57 5.06 6.66
C ALA A 36 0.55 5.62 7.67
N VAL A 37 0.60 5.17 8.93
CA VAL A 37 -0.35 5.63 9.96
C VAL A 37 -0.20 7.14 10.24
N PRO A 38 1.01 7.68 10.49
CA PRO A 38 1.20 9.13 10.58
C PRO A 38 0.72 9.91 9.36
N VAL A 39 0.96 9.41 8.15
CA VAL A 39 0.50 10.05 6.91
C VAL A 39 -1.02 10.12 6.87
N PHE A 40 -1.71 9.00 7.11
CA PHE A 40 -3.17 8.97 7.19
C PHE A 40 -3.73 9.89 8.28
N ASN A 41 -3.11 9.92 9.45
CA ASN A 41 -3.49 10.85 10.52
C ASN A 41 -3.34 12.32 10.08
N GLY A 42 -2.34 12.63 9.26
CA GLY A 42 -2.17 13.96 8.64
C GLY A 42 -3.32 14.36 7.71
N PHE A 43 -4.04 13.38 7.14
CA PHE A 43 -5.29 13.61 6.39
C PHE A 43 -6.54 13.61 7.29
N GLY A 44 -6.38 13.57 8.62
CA GLY A 44 -7.48 13.48 9.58
C GLY A 44 -8.21 12.13 9.57
N LEU A 45 -7.55 11.08 9.07
CA LEU A 45 -8.13 9.74 8.94
C LEU A 45 -7.85 8.89 10.17
N ARG A 46 -8.86 8.14 10.63
CA ARG A 46 -8.71 7.16 11.71
C ARG A 46 -8.31 5.82 11.13
N VAL A 47 -7.24 5.23 11.64
CA VAL A 47 -6.62 4.04 11.07
C VAL A 47 -6.65 2.88 12.04
N ALA A 48 -7.07 1.70 11.58
CA ALA A 48 -6.71 0.44 12.20
C ALA A 48 -5.50 -0.15 11.48
N ALA A 49 -4.36 -0.22 12.17
CA ALA A 49 -3.15 -0.85 11.67
C ALA A 49 -3.17 -2.35 12.01
N VAL A 50 -3.07 -3.20 11.00
CA VAL A 50 -2.93 -4.65 11.14
C VAL A 50 -1.51 -5.02 10.70
N PRO A 51 -0.62 -5.36 11.64
CA PRO A 51 0.76 -5.71 11.30
C PRO A 51 0.81 -7.08 10.61
N THR A 52 1.63 -7.20 9.57
CA THR A 52 1.90 -8.46 8.87
C THR A 52 3.20 -9.08 9.35
N VAL A 53 4.18 -8.23 9.64
CA VAL A 53 5.43 -8.52 10.35
C VAL A 53 5.65 -7.44 11.40
N VAL A 54 6.30 -7.80 12.50
CA VAL A 54 6.77 -6.84 13.51
C VAL A 54 8.27 -7.03 13.65
N LEU A 55 9.04 -6.00 13.26
CA LEU A 55 10.50 -6.04 13.24
C LEU A 55 11.08 -4.93 14.12
N SER A 56 12.30 -5.11 14.62
CA SER A 56 13.01 -4.05 15.35
C SER A 56 13.29 -2.86 14.44
N ASN A 57 13.68 -3.12 13.20
CA ASN A 57 14.05 -2.17 12.16
C ASN A 57 14.08 -2.92 10.82
N THR A 58 14.40 -2.22 9.75
CA THR A 58 14.52 -2.79 8.40
C THR A 58 15.80 -3.64 8.22
N PRO A 59 15.84 -4.56 7.24
CA PRO A 59 16.95 -5.50 7.05
C PRO A 59 18.29 -4.88 6.62
N HIS A 60 18.33 -3.58 6.30
CA HIS A 60 19.56 -2.91 5.85
C HIS A 60 20.51 -2.54 6.99
N TYR A 61 20.04 -2.59 8.24
CA TYR A 61 20.91 -2.40 9.41
C TYR A 61 21.71 -3.68 9.73
N PRO A 62 22.85 -3.57 10.44
CA PRO A 62 23.69 -4.72 10.78
C PRO A 62 23.00 -5.81 11.61
N SER A 63 21.92 -5.48 12.31
CA SER A 63 21.12 -6.44 13.08
C SER A 63 19.63 -6.13 12.92
N MET A 64 18.82 -7.18 12.98
CA MET A 64 17.37 -7.11 12.90
C MET A 64 16.77 -8.24 13.73
N HIS A 65 15.72 -7.93 14.47
CA HIS A 65 14.96 -8.91 15.27
C HIS A 65 13.48 -8.81 14.92
N GLY A 66 12.71 -9.84 15.32
CA GLY A 66 11.29 -9.94 15.04
C GLY A 66 11.00 -10.92 13.91
N GLY A 67 9.77 -10.88 13.39
CA GLY A 67 9.35 -11.81 12.36
C GLY A 67 7.91 -11.59 11.90
N ALA A 68 7.42 -12.53 11.11
CA ALA A 68 6.03 -12.55 10.68
C ALA A 68 5.08 -12.75 11.87
N VAL A 69 3.98 -12.02 11.83
CA VAL A 69 2.88 -12.22 12.78
C VAL A 69 2.30 -13.63 12.54
N PRO A 70 2.14 -14.45 13.59
CA PRO A 70 1.53 -15.78 13.46
C PRO A 70 0.20 -15.72 12.73
N LEU A 71 -0.07 -16.72 11.88
CA LEU A 71 -1.23 -16.68 10.98
C LEU A 71 -2.55 -16.61 11.75
N ASP A 72 -2.67 -17.36 12.85
CA ASP A 72 -3.83 -17.36 13.74
C ASP A 72 -4.07 -15.99 14.39
N TRP A 73 -3.00 -15.26 14.72
CA TRP A 73 -3.10 -13.88 15.22
C TRP A 73 -3.54 -12.93 14.11
N PHE A 74 -2.94 -13.03 12.92
CA PHE A 74 -3.30 -12.21 11.77
C PHE A 74 -4.77 -12.38 11.38
N GLU A 75 -5.25 -13.62 11.27
CA GLU A 75 -6.66 -13.93 11.01
C GLU A 75 -7.57 -13.45 12.15
N GLY A 76 -7.13 -13.62 13.40
CA GLY A 76 -7.83 -13.13 14.59
C GLY A 76 -8.05 -11.62 14.57
N TYR A 77 -7.02 -10.83 14.23
CA TYR A 77 -7.12 -9.38 14.13
C TYR A 77 -8.16 -8.94 13.08
N LEU A 78 -8.14 -9.57 11.91
CA LEU A 78 -9.09 -9.28 10.84
C LEU A 78 -10.54 -9.67 11.23
N ALA A 79 -10.71 -10.81 11.88
CA ALA A 79 -12.00 -11.28 12.36
C ALA A 79 -12.56 -10.36 13.46
N ASP A 80 -11.72 -9.95 14.41
CA ASP A 80 -12.14 -9.09 15.52
C ASP A 80 -12.57 -7.69 15.06
N LEU A 81 -11.96 -7.12 14.02
CA LEU A 81 -12.46 -5.87 13.43
C LEU A 81 -13.92 -5.98 12.99
N GLY A 82 -14.29 -7.11 12.38
CA GLY A 82 -15.68 -7.41 12.02
C GLY A 82 -16.56 -7.66 13.24
N ALA A 83 -16.10 -8.47 14.19
CA ALA A 83 -16.84 -8.83 15.40
C ALA A 83 -17.06 -7.65 16.37
N ARG A 84 -16.30 -6.56 16.23
CA ARG A 84 -16.51 -5.29 16.93
C ARG A 84 -17.41 -4.32 16.17
N GLY A 85 -17.88 -4.65 14.97
CA GLY A 85 -18.67 -3.74 14.12
C GLY A 85 -17.85 -2.56 13.58
N ALA A 86 -16.53 -2.62 13.66
CA ALA A 86 -15.63 -1.51 13.37
C ALA A 86 -15.47 -1.27 11.85
N LEU A 87 -15.84 -2.25 11.04
CA LEU A 87 -15.70 -2.21 9.58
C LEU A 87 -16.76 -1.35 8.89
N ALA A 88 -17.89 -1.04 9.53
CA ALA A 88 -19.01 -0.34 8.89
C ALA A 88 -18.62 1.04 8.32
N GLY A 89 -17.70 1.76 8.97
CA GLY A 89 -17.23 3.08 8.55
C GLY A 89 -15.99 3.06 7.64
N VAL A 90 -15.35 1.89 7.44
CA VAL A 90 -14.10 1.80 6.68
C VAL A 90 -14.34 2.14 5.22
N ARG A 91 -13.56 3.06 4.67
CA ARG A 91 -13.67 3.53 3.28
C ARG A 91 -12.64 2.91 2.35
N VAL A 92 -11.51 2.46 2.91
CA VAL A 92 -10.43 1.84 2.16
C VAL A 92 -9.68 0.80 2.99
N VAL A 93 -9.30 -0.30 2.35
CA VAL A 93 -8.26 -1.22 2.80
C VAL A 93 -6.99 -0.90 2.03
N GLN A 94 -5.91 -0.56 2.75
CA GLN A 94 -4.59 -0.34 2.19
C GLN A 94 -3.73 -1.58 2.50
N LEU A 95 -3.20 -2.22 1.46
CA LEU A 95 -2.29 -3.36 1.58
C LEU A 95 -0.88 -2.96 1.14
N GLY A 96 0.13 -3.48 1.84
CA GLY A 96 1.55 -3.41 1.49
C GLY A 96 2.25 -4.73 1.84
N TYR A 97 3.47 -4.65 2.41
CA TYR A 97 4.29 -5.84 2.72
C TYR A 97 3.54 -6.92 3.50
N LEU A 98 3.63 -8.18 3.06
CA LEU A 98 3.06 -9.36 3.71
C LEU A 98 4.17 -10.31 4.19
N GLY A 99 3.94 -10.98 5.32
CA GLY A 99 4.90 -11.93 5.91
C GLY A 99 5.01 -13.26 5.17
N GLY A 100 4.07 -13.57 4.27
CA GLY A 100 4.15 -14.74 3.38
C GLY A 100 2.83 -15.13 2.72
N PRO A 101 2.83 -16.17 1.85
CA PRO A 101 1.67 -16.56 1.05
C PRO A 101 0.41 -16.89 1.85
N ALA A 102 0.57 -17.50 3.03
CA ALA A 102 -0.57 -17.84 3.89
C ALA A 102 -1.33 -16.59 4.39
N GLN A 103 -0.61 -15.49 4.68
CA GLN A 103 -1.26 -14.22 5.01
C GLN A 103 -1.95 -13.60 3.79
N ALA A 104 -1.36 -13.73 2.59
CA ALA A 104 -2.00 -13.27 1.35
C ALA A 104 -3.31 -14.01 1.06
N GLU A 105 -3.33 -15.34 1.23
CA GLU A 105 -4.53 -16.15 1.08
C GLU A 105 -5.60 -15.76 2.11
N ALA A 106 -5.22 -15.69 3.41
CA ALA A 106 -6.06 -15.24 4.52
C ALA A 106 -6.71 -13.88 4.23
N LEU A 107 -5.88 -12.94 3.81
CA LEU A 107 -6.32 -11.60 3.49
C LEU A 107 -7.26 -11.59 2.27
N GLY A 108 -6.94 -12.37 1.23
CA GLY A 108 -7.78 -12.50 0.04
C GLY A 108 -9.20 -12.95 0.38
N ARG A 109 -9.35 -13.99 1.22
CA ARG A 109 -10.68 -14.44 1.69
C ARG A 109 -11.41 -13.36 2.48
N TRP A 110 -10.72 -12.67 3.39
CA TRP A 110 -11.31 -11.62 4.22
C TRP A 110 -11.76 -10.41 3.39
N ILE A 111 -10.91 -9.91 2.49
CA ILE A 111 -11.26 -8.79 1.60
C ILE A 111 -12.40 -9.20 0.66
N ALA A 112 -12.39 -10.41 0.11
CA ALA A 112 -13.45 -10.89 -0.78
C ALA A 112 -14.83 -10.87 -0.08
N GLY A 113 -14.90 -11.35 1.16
CA GLY A 113 -16.13 -11.27 1.97
C GLY A 113 -16.58 -9.83 2.19
N LEU A 114 -15.65 -8.97 2.61
CA LEU A 114 -15.95 -7.56 2.89
C LEU A 114 -16.39 -6.79 1.63
N VAL A 115 -15.81 -7.08 0.48
CA VAL A 115 -16.17 -6.48 -0.82
C VAL A 115 -17.53 -6.99 -1.31
N ALA A 116 -17.87 -8.26 -1.07
CA ALA A 116 -19.19 -8.80 -1.41
C ALA A 116 -20.31 -8.10 -0.63
N GLU A 117 -20.05 -7.75 0.64
CA GLU A 117 -20.99 -7.01 1.49
C GLU A 117 -20.98 -5.50 1.19
N ARG A 118 -19.82 -4.94 0.84
CA ARG A 118 -19.62 -3.50 0.58
C ARG A 118 -18.91 -3.28 -0.75
N PRO A 119 -19.65 -3.31 -1.87
CA PRO A 119 -19.06 -3.18 -3.21
C PRO A 119 -18.30 -1.86 -3.44
N ASP A 120 -18.68 -0.80 -2.73
CA ASP A 120 -18.09 0.54 -2.74
C ASP A 120 -16.75 0.64 -1.99
N LEU A 121 -16.41 -0.35 -1.17
CA LEU A 121 -15.14 -0.40 -0.44
C LEU A 121 -13.96 -0.33 -1.42
N ARG A 122 -13.07 0.64 -1.19
CA ARG A 122 -11.83 0.76 -1.96
C ARG A 122 -10.79 -0.23 -1.42
N VAL A 123 -10.08 -0.88 -2.32
CA VAL A 123 -8.98 -1.79 -1.98
C VAL A 123 -7.77 -1.33 -2.77
N HIS A 124 -6.77 -0.78 -2.08
CA HIS A 124 -5.53 -0.30 -2.68
C HIS A 124 -4.41 -1.26 -2.30
N ILE A 125 -3.72 -1.79 -3.29
CA ILE A 125 -2.70 -2.82 -3.11
C ILE A 125 -1.36 -2.28 -3.61
N ASP A 126 -0.42 -2.18 -2.68
CA ASP A 126 1.00 -2.04 -2.99
C ASP A 126 1.62 -3.46 -3.01
N PRO A 127 1.90 -4.05 -4.18
CA PRO A 127 2.29 -5.45 -4.28
C PRO A 127 3.79 -5.63 -3.99
N VAL A 128 4.18 -5.34 -2.75
CA VAL A 128 5.58 -5.36 -2.32
C VAL A 128 6.18 -6.74 -2.57
N ILE A 129 7.12 -6.84 -3.52
CA ILE A 129 7.80 -8.06 -3.93
C ILE A 129 9.32 -7.85 -3.99
N GLY A 130 9.77 -6.75 -4.58
CA GLY A 130 11.15 -6.59 -5.00
C GLY A 130 11.42 -5.29 -5.74
N ASP A 131 12.67 -5.06 -6.09
CA ASP A 131 13.09 -3.98 -6.99
C ASP A 131 14.22 -4.45 -7.92
N HIS A 132 14.56 -3.64 -8.93
CA HIS A 132 15.60 -4.01 -9.90
C HIS A 132 17.02 -4.09 -9.28
N ASP A 133 17.25 -3.41 -8.15
CA ASP A 133 18.57 -3.36 -7.50
C ASP A 133 18.80 -4.60 -6.62
N SER A 134 17.75 -5.08 -5.95
CA SER A 134 17.80 -6.10 -4.91
C SER A 134 17.16 -7.43 -5.33
N GLY A 135 16.40 -7.44 -6.42
CA GLY A 135 15.57 -8.56 -6.83
C GLY A 135 14.41 -8.82 -5.87
N VAL A 136 13.92 -10.06 -5.85
CA VAL A 136 12.83 -10.49 -4.96
C VAL A 136 13.35 -10.60 -3.52
N TYR A 137 12.76 -9.85 -2.60
CA TYR A 137 13.11 -9.86 -1.17
C TYR A 137 11.96 -10.31 -0.25
N VAL A 138 10.93 -10.95 -0.83
CA VAL A 138 9.80 -11.53 -0.10
C VAL A 138 9.86 -13.05 -0.07
N ALA A 139 9.00 -13.66 0.77
CA ALA A 139 8.91 -15.10 0.89
C ALA A 139 8.60 -15.78 -0.48
N PRO A 140 9.16 -16.98 -0.75
CA PRO A 140 8.83 -17.74 -1.95
C PRO A 140 7.32 -17.94 -2.11
N GLY A 141 6.82 -17.85 -3.35
CA GLY A 141 5.40 -18.01 -3.67
C GLY A 141 4.57 -16.73 -3.56
N MET A 142 5.12 -15.61 -3.09
CA MET A 142 4.36 -14.35 -2.95
C MET A 142 3.81 -13.81 -4.28
N VAL A 143 4.55 -13.94 -5.38
CA VAL A 143 4.07 -13.51 -6.71
C VAL A 143 2.80 -14.27 -7.12
N ALA A 144 2.79 -15.60 -6.92
CA ALA A 144 1.61 -16.43 -7.16
C ALA A 144 0.47 -16.04 -6.21
N ALA A 145 0.77 -15.87 -4.92
CA ALA A 145 -0.23 -15.49 -3.93
C ALA A 145 -0.91 -14.14 -4.23
N TYR A 146 -0.16 -13.13 -4.73
CA TYR A 146 -0.76 -11.88 -5.19
C TYR A 146 -1.73 -12.12 -6.35
N ARG A 147 -1.29 -12.86 -7.39
CA ARG A 147 -2.11 -13.17 -8.58
C ARG A 147 -3.38 -13.93 -8.21
N ASP A 148 -3.25 -14.95 -7.38
CA ASP A 148 -4.31 -15.92 -7.12
C ASP A 148 -5.33 -15.40 -6.10
N HIS A 149 -4.92 -14.52 -5.17
CA HIS A 149 -5.75 -14.15 -4.03
C HIS A 149 -6.06 -12.65 -3.90
N LEU A 150 -5.26 -11.77 -4.50
CA LEU A 150 -5.29 -10.34 -4.16
C LEU A 150 -5.57 -9.42 -5.35
N LEU A 151 -4.96 -9.66 -6.51
CA LEU A 151 -5.05 -8.74 -7.66
C LEU A 151 -6.50 -8.50 -8.13
N SER A 152 -7.34 -9.54 -8.12
CA SER A 152 -8.75 -9.44 -8.53
C SER A 152 -9.61 -8.57 -7.61
N LEU A 153 -9.15 -8.33 -6.38
CA LEU A 153 -9.85 -7.56 -5.36
C LEU A 153 -9.49 -6.07 -5.40
N ALA A 154 -8.33 -5.73 -6.00
CA ALA A 154 -7.83 -4.36 -6.06
C ALA A 154 -8.76 -3.45 -6.87
N GLN A 155 -9.02 -2.26 -6.32
CA GLN A 155 -9.49 -1.11 -7.07
C GLN A 155 -8.32 -0.30 -7.65
N GLY A 156 -7.18 -0.31 -6.94
CA GLY A 156 -5.98 0.42 -7.30
C GLY A 156 -4.72 -0.32 -6.93
N LEU A 157 -3.70 -0.21 -7.78
CA LEU A 157 -2.41 -0.91 -7.64
C LEU A 157 -1.26 0.09 -7.74
N THR A 158 -0.20 -0.09 -6.95
CA THR A 158 0.99 0.78 -6.96
C THR A 158 2.34 0.05 -7.18
N PRO A 159 2.44 -0.92 -8.11
CA PRO A 159 3.71 -1.63 -8.31
C PRO A 159 4.82 -0.68 -8.75
N ASN A 160 6.07 -1.01 -8.46
CA ASN A 160 7.19 -0.49 -9.23
C ASN A 160 7.36 -1.26 -10.56
N GLY A 161 8.30 -0.83 -11.44
CA GLY A 161 8.56 -1.51 -12.72
C GLY A 161 8.88 -3.01 -12.57
N PHE A 162 9.76 -3.36 -11.64
CA PHE A 162 10.16 -4.75 -11.37
C PHE A 162 8.98 -5.61 -10.88
N GLU A 163 8.16 -5.06 -9.98
CA GLU A 163 6.98 -5.75 -9.45
C GLU A 163 5.94 -5.96 -10.55
N LEU A 164 5.77 -4.97 -11.43
CA LEU A 164 4.89 -5.10 -12.59
C LEU A 164 5.36 -6.22 -13.53
N GLU A 165 6.66 -6.35 -13.79
CA GLU A 165 7.22 -7.48 -14.55
C GLU A 165 6.95 -8.80 -13.85
N CYS A 166 7.18 -8.88 -12.54
CA CYS A 166 6.91 -10.08 -11.75
C CYS A 166 5.45 -10.49 -11.81
N LEU A 167 4.51 -9.54 -11.74
CA LEU A 167 3.07 -9.80 -11.73
C LEU A 167 2.52 -10.11 -13.12
N THR A 168 3.00 -9.46 -14.19
CA THR A 168 2.43 -9.60 -15.53
C THR A 168 3.19 -10.59 -16.42
N GLY A 169 4.48 -10.82 -16.14
CA GLY A 169 5.37 -11.54 -17.04
C GLY A 169 5.71 -10.76 -18.32
N LEU A 170 5.37 -9.48 -18.39
CA LEU A 170 5.58 -8.60 -19.54
C LEU A 170 6.74 -7.64 -19.26
N PRO A 171 7.49 -7.22 -20.29
CA PRO A 171 8.62 -6.30 -20.12
C PRO A 171 8.16 -4.89 -19.72
N THR A 172 9.02 -4.15 -19.01
CA THR A 172 8.77 -2.75 -18.61
C THR A 172 9.94 -1.80 -18.96
N GLY A 173 10.80 -2.21 -19.90
CA GLY A 173 12.01 -1.46 -20.28
C GLY A 173 11.75 -0.09 -20.91
N THR A 174 10.61 0.10 -21.57
CA THR A 174 10.15 1.41 -22.09
C THR A 174 8.85 1.86 -21.43
N MET A 175 8.50 3.14 -21.61
CA MET A 175 7.25 3.68 -21.09
C MET A 175 6.03 3.03 -21.75
N GLU A 176 6.08 2.80 -23.06
CA GLU A 176 5.03 2.12 -23.80
C GLU A 176 4.82 0.69 -23.31
N GLN A 177 5.92 -0.04 -23.08
CA GLN A 177 5.88 -1.39 -22.51
C GLN A 177 5.30 -1.39 -21.10
N THR A 178 5.73 -0.45 -20.26
CA THR A 178 5.21 -0.28 -18.89
C THR A 178 3.71 -0.02 -18.88
N ILE A 179 3.23 0.90 -19.73
CA ILE A 179 1.79 1.22 -19.84
C ILE A 179 1.01 -0.01 -20.35
N ALA A 180 1.53 -0.72 -21.35
CA ALA A 180 0.90 -1.92 -21.88
C ALA A 180 0.79 -3.02 -20.81
N ALA A 181 1.85 -3.28 -20.06
CA ALA A 181 1.86 -4.23 -18.96
C ALA A 181 0.86 -3.84 -17.86
N ALA A 182 0.87 -2.57 -17.42
CA ALA A 182 -0.06 -2.05 -16.43
C ALA A 182 -1.53 -2.19 -16.86
N ARG A 183 -1.83 -1.97 -18.15
CA ARG A 183 -3.20 -2.16 -18.68
C ARG A 183 -3.69 -3.60 -18.56
N THR A 184 -2.82 -4.61 -18.54
CA THR A 184 -3.26 -6.01 -18.35
C THR A 184 -3.78 -6.30 -16.94
N LEU A 185 -3.38 -5.49 -15.96
CA LEU A 185 -3.89 -5.58 -14.59
C LEU A 185 -5.21 -4.81 -14.41
N LEU A 186 -5.63 -4.03 -15.41
CA LEU A 186 -6.92 -3.35 -15.40
C LEU A 186 -8.02 -4.32 -15.83
N GLY A 187 -9.00 -4.55 -14.96
CA GLY A 187 -10.10 -5.47 -15.18
C GLY A 187 -10.86 -5.72 -13.89
N GLY A 188 -12.08 -6.27 -13.96
CA GLY A 188 -12.90 -6.53 -12.78
C GLY A 188 -13.11 -5.27 -11.92
N ARG A 189 -12.48 -5.22 -10.73
CA ARG A 189 -12.52 -4.08 -9.80
C ARG A 189 -11.45 -3.03 -10.04
N ALA A 190 -10.35 -3.37 -10.71
CA ALA A 190 -9.23 -2.45 -10.90
C ALA A 190 -9.65 -1.28 -11.81
N ARG A 191 -9.37 -0.06 -11.34
CA ARG A 191 -9.69 1.20 -12.02
C ARG A 191 -8.45 1.97 -12.43
N TRP A 192 -7.35 1.76 -11.71
CA TRP A 192 -6.09 2.43 -11.99
C TRP A 192 -4.90 1.56 -11.52
N VAL A 193 -3.78 1.71 -12.22
CA VAL A 193 -2.47 1.17 -11.84
C VAL A 193 -1.49 2.33 -11.93
N ILE A 194 -0.77 2.59 -10.84
CA ILE A 194 0.28 3.60 -10.81
C ILE A 194 1.61 2.88 -10.72
N VAL A 195 2.38 2.92 -11.80
CA VAL A 195 3.70 2.30 -11.84
C VAL A 195 4.72 3.31 -11.32
N THR A 196 5.25 3.06 -10.13
CA THR A 196 6.32 3.86 -9.54
C THR A 196 7.66 3.50 -10.20
N SER A 197 8.58 4.45 -10.26
CA SER A 197 9.90 4.26 -10.90
C SER A 197 9.82 3.59 -12.29
N ALA A 198 8.90 4.06 -13.13
CA ALA A 198 8.57 3.46 -14.42
C ALA A 198 9.68 3.67 -15.46
N ALA A 199 10.08 2.59 -16.15
CA ALA A 199 11.06 2.58 -17.23
C ALA A 199 12.37 3.37 -16.93
N PRO A 200 13.15 2.96 -15.91
CA PRO A 200 14.33 3.71 -15.44
C PRO A 200 15.39 3.96 -16.51
N ALA A 201 15.55 3.05 -17.47
CA ALA A 201 16.45 3.22 -18.61
C ALA A 201 16.09 4.40 -19.53
N THR A 202 14.88 4.95 -19.41
CA THR A 202 14.38 6.05 -20.25
C THR A 202 14.33 7.40 -19.52
N TRP A 203 14.79 7.47 -18.27
CA TRP A 203 14.68 8.69 -17.47
C TRP A 203 15.58 9.81 -18.01
N PRO A 204 15.07 11.06 -18.04
CA PRO A 204 15.93 12.22 -18.18
C PRO A 204 16.92 12.30 -17.01
N PRO A 205 18.12 12.90 -17.20
CA PRO A 205 19.08 13.08 -16.13
C PRO A 205 18.46 13.75 -14.89
N GLY A 206 18.63 13.12 -13.73
CA GLY A 206 18.15 13.64 -12.44
C GLY A 206 16.63 13.62 -12.25
N ARG A 207 15.89 12.86 -13.06
CA ARG A 207 14.42 12.73 -12.96
C ARG A 207 14.01 11.28 -12.76
N VAL A 208 12.87 11.09 -12.10
CA VAL A 208 12.15 9.81 -11.97
C VAL A 208 10.80 9.97 -12.63
N ARG A 209 10.32 8.88 -13.26
CA ARG A 209 9.00 8.83 -13.90
C ARG A 209 8.04 7.93 -13.14
N VAL A 210 6.77 8.34 -13.10
CA VAL A 210 5.64 7.58 -12.58
C VAL A 210 4.58 7.48 -13.67
N ALA A 211 4.15 6.28 -14.03
CA ALA A 211 3.09 6.07 -15.01
C ALA A 211 1.75 5.89 -14.30
N VAL A 212 0.80 6.80 -14.52
CA VAL A 212 -0.57 6.70 -14.03
C VAL A 212 -1.45 6.14 -15.14
N VAL A 213 -1.88 4.90 -15.00
CA VAL A 213 -2.59 4.16 -16.05
C VAL A 213 -4.02 3.85 -15.62
N THR A 214 -4.98 4.19 -16.47
CA THR A 214 -6.41 3.87 -16.32
C THR A 214 -6.90 3.14 -17.57
N HIS A 215 -8.19 2.75 -17.59
CA HIS A 215 -8.77 2.08 -18.76
C HIS A 215 -8.69 2.94 -20.02
N ASP A 216 -8.98 4.24 -19.87
CA ASP A 216 -9.19 5.14 -21.00
C ASP A 216 -7.99 6.07 -21.26
N ASP A 217 -7.12 6.25 -20.27
CA ASP A 217 -6.02 7.24 -20.32
C ASP A 217 -4.74 6.72 -19.64
N ALA A 218 -3.60 7.29 -20.05
CA ALA A 218 -2.30 7.07 -19.41
C ALA A 218 -1.51 8.37 -19.36
N GLN A 219 -1.06 8.76 -18.17
CA GLN A 219 -0.29 9.98 -17.94
C GLN A 219 1.07 9.64 -17.33
N VAL A 220 2.11 10.33 -17.76
CA VAL A 220 3.46 10.20 -17.19
C VAL A 220 3.73 11.43 -16.34
N LEU A 221 3.94 11.20 -15.05
CA LEU A 221 4.39 12.22 -14.12
C LEU A 221 5.91 12.14 -14.02
N GLU A 222 6.55 13.30 -13.88
CA GLU A 222 7.99 13.40 -13.67
C GLU A 222 8.27 14.19 -12.40
N HIS A 223 9.29 13.77 -11.67
CA HIS A 223 9.74 14.50 -10.50
C HIS A 223 11.25 14.40 -10.33
N ALA A 224 11.81 15.22 -9.43
CA ALA A 224 13.25 15.21 -9.17
C ALA A 224 13.65 13.86 -8.54
N HIS A 225 14.80 13.33 -8.98
CA HIS A 225 15.47 12.24 -8.28
C HIS A 225 16.21 12.83 -7.07
N VAL A 226 15.87 12.37 -5.87
CA VAL A 226 16.56 12.77 -4.63
C VAL A 226 17.47 11.61 -4.23
N ASP A 227 18.77 11.80 -4.43
CA ASP A 227 19.78 10.78 -4.10
C ASP A 227 19.90 10.61 -2.58
N THR A 228 19.20 9.59 -2.06
CA THR A 228 19.06 9.32 -0.63
C THR A 228 18.86 7.82 -0.39
N ALA A 229 19.29 7.33 0.76
CA ALA A 229 19.16 5.92 1.15
C ALA A 229 17.88 5.48 1.90
N PRO A 230 17.01 6.36 2.48
CA PRO A 230 15.96 5.93 3.37
C PRO A 230 14.93 5.06 2.65
N LYS A 231 14.47 4.03 3.35
CA LYS A 231 13.41 3.12 2.89
C LYS A 231 12.03 3.68 3.29
N GLY A 232 10.96 3.11 2.72
CA GLY A 232 9.57 3.47 3.07
C GLY A 232 8.93 4.55 2.20
N THR A 233 9.60 4.99 1.14
CA THR A 233 9.03 5.95 0.18
C THR A 233 7.80 5.41 -0.55
N GLY A 234 7.78 4.12 -0.89
CA GLY A 234 6.61 3.42 -1.46
C GLY A 234 5.43 3.38 -0.49
N ASP A 235 5.69 3.01 0.77
CA ASP A 235 4.66 2.99 1.83
C ASP A 235 4.05 4.38 2.05
N MET A 236 4.90 5.42 2.13
CA MET A 236 4.47 6.81 2.24
C MET A 236 3.68 7.26 1.01
N PHE A 237 4.15 6.92 -0.19
CA PHE A 237 3.46 7.22 -1.45
C PHE A 237 2.06 6.60 -1.47
N GLY A 238 1.94 5.31 -1.14
CA GLY A 238 0.66 4.60 -1.09
C GLY A 238 -0.31 5.23 -0.09
N ALA A 239 0.16 5.58 1.11
CA ALA A 239 -0.65 6.24 2.12
C ALA A 239 -1.10 7.65 1.70
N ALA A 240 -0.19 8.46 1.15
CA ALA A 240 -0.48 9.82 0.70
C ALA A 240 -1.43 9.83 -0.51
N LEU A 241 -1.20 8.94 -1.48
CA LEU A 241 -2.08 8.73 -2.62
C LEU A 241 -3.50 8.41 -2.14
N THR A 242 -3.62 7.44 -1.22
CA THR A 242 -4.92 7.05 -0.66
C THR A 242 -5.59 8.22 0.07
N GLY A 243 -4.84 8.99 0.87
CA GLY A 243 -5.35 10.20 1.52
C GLY A 243 -5.94 11.21 0.53
N HIS A 244 -5.19 11.55 -0.52
CA HIS A 244 -5.64 12.47 -1.57
C HIS A 244 -6.86 11.93 -2.34
N ARG A 245 -6.91 10.62 -2.60
CA ARG A 245 -8.07 9.97 -3.24
C ARG A 245 -9.32 10.04 -2.37
N LEU A 246 -9.19 9.84 -1.05
CA LEU A 246 -10.30 9.98 -0.11
C LEU A 246 -10.74 11.45 0.05
N ALA A 247 -9.84 12.41 -0.18
CA ALA A 247 -10.15 13.84 -0.25
C ALA A 247 -10.80 14.27 -1.59
N GLY A 248 -11.07 13.33 -2.50
CA GLY A 248 -11.82 13.57 -3.74
C GLY A 248 -10.97 13.98 -4.95
N GLN A 249 -9.63 13.95 -4.84
CA GLN A 249 -8.78 14.33 -5.97
C GLN A 249 -8.78 13.25 -7.07
N PRO A 250 -8.73 13.63 -8.36
CA PRO A 250 -8.51 12.69 -9.47
C PRO A 250 -7.22 11.88 -9.31
N VAL A 251 -7.16 10.68 -9.91
CA VAL A 251 -6.04 9.74 -9.68
C VAL A 251 -4.67 10.31 -10.03
N ALA A 252 -4.54 10.99 -11.17
CA ALA A 252 -3.28 11.59 -11.59
C ALA A 252 -2.84 12.74 -10.67
N GLU A 253 -3.79 13.56 -10.22
CA GLU A 253 -3.51 14.66 -9.29
C GLU A 253 -3.13 14.11 -7.90
N ALA A 254 -3.83 13.09 -7.42
CA ALA A 254 -3.51 12.42 -6.16
C ALA A 254 -2.10 11.79 -6.20
N ALA A 255 -1.74 11.14 -7.31
CA ALA A 255 -0.41 10.58 -7.53
C ALA A 255 0.66 11.66 -7.57
N ARG A 256 0.41 12.76 -8.29
CA ARG A 256 1.33 13.91 -8.36
C ARG A 256 1.59 14.50 -6.97
N ARG A 257 0.55 14.72 -6.17
CA ARG A 257 0.70 15.25 -4.81
C ARG A 257 1.37 14.28 -3.85
N ALA A 258 1.06 12.99 -3.95
CA ALA A 258 1.75 11.97 -3.17
C ALA A 258 3.25 11.94 -3.48
N ALA A 259 3.63 11.99 -4.77
CA ALA A 259 5.03 12.06 -5.17
C ALA A 259 5.72 13.32 -4.63
N LEU A 260 5.08 14.49 -4.68
CA LEU A 260 5.63 15.73 -4.12
C LEU A 260 5.85 15.64 -2.60
N GLN A 261 4.92 15.03 -1.85
CA GLN A 261 5.08 14.83 -0.40
C GLN A 261 6.25 13.89 -0.08
N VAL A 262 6.44 12.84 -0.86
CA VAL A 262 7.59 11.95 -0.72
C VAL A 262 8.89 12.71 -0.97
N ILE A 263 8.95 13.54 -2.01
CA ILE A 263 10.14 14.35 -2.32
C ILE A 263 10.45 15.31 -1.18
N GLU A 264 9.46 16.01 -0.65
CA GLU A 264 9.64 16.91 0.50
C GLU A 264 10.22 16.15 1.71
N ALA A 265 9.70 14.96 2.00
CA ALA A 265 10.23 14.11 3.07
C ALA A 265 11.68 13.66 2.78
N LEU A 266 11.99 13.28 1.55
CA LEU A 266 13.34 12.90 1.12
C LEU A 266 14.33 14.06 1.24
N GLU A 267 13.95 15.26 0.79
CA GLU A 267 14.77 16.46 0.89
C GLU A 267 15.07 16.82 2.35
N ARG A 268 14.04 16.82 3.21
CA ARG A 268 14.21 17.01 4.66
C ARG A 268 15.11 15.94 5.28
N THR A 269 14.93 14.68 4.89
CA THR A 269 15.75 13.56 5.39
C THR A 269 17.22 13.76 5.03
N ARG A 270 17.48 14.16 3.78
CA ARG A 270 18.83 14.50 3.29
C ARG A 270 19.44 15.68 4.02
N GLU A 271 18.69 16.76 4.19
CA GLU A 271 19.13 17.97 4.92
C GLU A 271 19.48 17.67 6.38
N ALA A 272 18.72 16.80 7.02
CA ALA A 272 18.96 16.38 8.39
C ALA A 272 20.07 15.31 8.52
N GLY A 273 20.53 14.73 7.41
CA GLY A 273 21.46 13.59 7.41
C GLY A 273 20.91 12.35 8.12
N CYS A 274 19.59 12.15 8.10
CA CYS A 274 18.93 11.03 8.79
C CYS A 274 18.91 9.77 7.92
N GLY A 275 19.09 8.60 8.54
CA GLY A 275 18.98 7.30 7.86
C GLY A 275 17.54 6.81 7.64
N GLU A 276 16.56 7.47 8.27
CA GLU A 276 15.14 7.12 8.21
C GLU A 276 14.33 8.29 7.67
N LEU A 277 13.22 7.99 6.99
CA LEU A 277 12.39 8.98 6.33
C LEU A 277 11.78 9.97 7.34
N LEU A 278 12.06 11.26 7.18
CA LEU A 278 11.50 12.31 8.03
C LEU A 278 10.26 12.92 7.38
N LEU A 279 9.10 12.70 7.99
CA LEU A 279 7.85 13.30 7.52
C LEU A 279 7.88 14.84 7.66
N ALA A 280 7.20 15.51 6.72
CA ALA A 280 6.85 16.91 6.88
C ALA A 280 6.04 17.09 8.19
N GLY A 281 6.16 18.25 8.84
CA GLY A 281 5.33 18.55 10.03
C GLY A 281 3.84 18.43 9.69
N PRO A 282 2.93 18.36 10.69
CA PRO A 282 1.50 18.16 10.42
C PRO A 282 1.02 19.17 9.36
N LEU A 283 0.33 18.67 8.33
CA LEU A 283 -0.38 19.48 7.34
C LEU A 283 -1.26 20.46 8.14
N ARG A 284 -0.86 21.74 8.17
CA ARG A 284 -1.64 22.80 8.80
C ARG A 284 -2.74 23.27 7.87
#